data_AF-A0A0B6ZYG2-F1
#
_entry.id   AF-A0A0B6ZYG2-F1
#
_cell.length_a   1.000
_cell.length_b   1.000
_cell.length_c   1.000
_cell.angle_alpha   90.00
_cell.angle_beta   90.00
_cell.angle_gamma   90.00
#
_symmetry.space_group_name_H-M   'P 1'
#
loop_
_entity.id
_entity.type
_entity.pdbx_description
1 polymer ?
#
loop_
_entity_poly.entity_id
_entity_poly.type
_entity_poly.pdbx_seq_one_letter_code
_entity_poly.pdbx_strand_id
1 'polypeptide(L)'
;MATDPVLTALDAIHIATVLEDSVDQLHTLGRIMPASFDFRHGAFEVVRDDLSQIVDHQLELEKKYHSVLLKKLEMIGQTKNPDKLLAVEKDVLSTGGDLKNSTHVFGRSLHQSPLTSDNLIKTQKDRSYVEHILSSTMTDLVQNCTFLTLLEAVTAEKKHKASLESTIQREQDGRKRIQELQKELQDVKKDHEMEVQQRKEMISHLKDQLQEMKAKTNMENKYIRKCADVDVEQNQKHCLLSEKKKKDDTEKLRRKIDEEDRAHQEIMSYLHTHKADLDKKLEFWSEKYETDKDAKQKELDTLKLTKAKDLEKLQELTKLYKEYEIVVVEERIEKEKARRKTDQEANELKSAIKLQAWWRGVMVRKGFGPFGKKKKKKGKKGKGKKGKGKGGKGKKGKKGKKKK
;
A
#
# COMPACT_ATOMS: atom_id res chain seq x y z
N MET A 1 -100.20 33.19 43.36
CA MET A 1 -101.40 32.41 42.99
C MET A 1 -102.13 33.26 41.99
N ALA A 2 -102.19 32.85 40.72
CA ALA A 2 -103.10 33.50 39.79
C ALA A 2 -104.52 33.07 40.19
N THR A 3 -105.45 34.02 40.28
CA THR A 3 -106.87 33.69 40.39
C THR A 3 -107.31 33.05 39.08
N ASP A 4 -107.94 31.88 39.14
CA ASP A 4 -108.50 31.25 37.96
C ASP A 4 -109.47 32.23 37.26
N PRO A 5 -109.47 32.32 35.92
CA PRO A 5 -110.24 33.32 35.21
C PRO A 5 -111.72 32.92 35.16
N VAL A 6 -112.46 33.33 36.19
CA VAL A 6 -113.91 33.12 36.32
C VAL A 6 -114.65 34.24 35.57
N LEU A 7 -115.55 33.85 34.68
CA LEU A 7 -116.47 34.73 33.95
C LEU A 7 -117.73 35.02 34.77
N THR A 8 -118.49 36.06 34.40
CA THR A 8 -119.86 36.18 34.94
C THR A 8 -120.73 35.07 34.38
N ALA A 9 -121.71 34.60 35.15
CA ALA A 9 -122.60 33.52 34.69
C ALA A 9 -123.36 33.87 33.39
N LEU A 10 -123.66 35.16 33.17
CA LEU A 10 -124.28 35.63 31.93
C LEU A 10 -123.32 35.54 30.75
N ASP A 11 -122.07 35.97 30.92
CA ASP A 11 -121.05 35.89 29.87
C ASP A 11 -120.68 34.44 29.55
N ALA A 12 -120.59 33.58 30.58
CA ALA A 12 -120.33 32.15 30.41
C ALA A 12 -121.42 31.47 29.56
N ILE A 13 -122.70 31.78 29.79
CA ILE A 13 -123.82 31.30 28.98
C ILE A 13 -123.76 31.84 27.55
N HIS A 14 -123.51 33.15 27.36
CA HIS A 14 -123.40 33.74 26.02
C HIS A 14 -122.23 33.19 25.20
N ILE A 15 -121.11 32.85 25.83
CA ILE A 15 -119.96 32.23 25.16
C ILE A 15 -120.25 30.75 24.87
N ALA A 16 -120.87 30.03 25.81
CA ALA A 16 -121.20 28.61 25.64
C ALA A 16 -122.15 28.36 24.45
N THR A 17 -123.17 29.19 24.22
CA THR A 17 -124.07 29.03 23.06
C THR A 17 -123.38 29.26 21.71
N VAL A 18 -122.39 30.16 21.64
CA VAL A 18 -121.56 30.35 20.44
C VAL A 18 -120.61 29.17 20.23
N LEU A 19 -120.09 28.58 21.32
CA LEU A 19 -119.29 27.36 21.23
C LEU A 19 -120.11 26.13 20.83
N GLU A 20 -121.37 26.03 21.26
CA GLU A 20 -122.30 24.96 20.88
C GLU A 20 -122.52 24.93 19.36
N ASP A 21 -122.92 26.06 18.76
CA ASP A 21 -123.03 26.20 17.29
C ASP A 21 -121.68 25.93 16.58
N SER A 22 -120.56 26.40 17.14
CA SER A 22 -119.22 26.12 16.59
C SER A 22 -118.87 24.63 16.60
N VAL A 23 -119.23 23.90 17.66
CA VAL A 23 -119.02 22.45 17.80
C VAL A 23 -119.92 21.68 16.83
N ASP A 24 -121.19 22.06 16.70
CA ASP A 24 -122.13 21.43 15.75
C ASP A 24 -121.71 21.65 14.29
N GLN A 25 -121.21 22.84 13.95
CA GLN A 25 -120.64 23.13 12.63
C GLN A 25 -119.38 22.30 12.36
N LEU A 26 -118.47 22.17 13.34
CA LEU A 26 -117.28 21.33 13.22
C LEU A 26 -117.65 19.84 13.10
N HIS A 27 -118.64 19.37 13.85
CA HIS A 27 -119.16 17.99 13.77
C HIS A 27 -119.73 17.70 12.38
N THR A 28 -120.56 18.62 11.88
CA THR A 28 -121.15 18.57 10.54
C THR A 28 -120.08 18.57 9.46
N LEU A 29 -119.08 19.44 9.56
CA LEU A 29 -117.92 19.47 8.66
C LEU A 29 -117.17 18.12 8.66
N GLY A 30 -117.00 17.50 9.82
CA GLY A 30 -116.35 16.18 9.96
C GLY A 30 -117.11 15.02 9.29
N ARG A 31 -118.42 15.18 9.03
CA ARG A 31 -119.22 14.23 8.23
C ARG A 31 -119.21 14.55 6.74
N ILE A 32 -119.12 15.84 6.38
CA ILE A 32 -119.10 16.31 4.98
C ILE A 32 -117.70 16.19 4.35
N MET A 33 -116.63 16.23 5.17
CA MET A 33 -115.23 16.13 4.76
C MET A 33 -114.54 14.93 5.46
N PRO A 34 -114.76 13.70 4.96
CA PRO A 34 -114.11 12.50 5.51
C PRO A 34 -112.60 12.47 5.26
N ALA A 35 -111.88 11.64 6.04
CA ALA A 35 -110.43 11.47 5.92
C ALA A 35 -109.95 10.81 4.60
N SER A 36 -110.87 10.20 3.84
CA SER A 36 -110.64 9.74 2.46
C SER A 36 -111.83 10.10 1.58
N PHE A 37 -111.57 10.45 0.32
CA PHE A 37 -112.60 10.85 -0.67
C PHE A 37 -113.04 9.70 -1.60
N ASP A 38 -112.96 8.46 -1.13
CA ASP A 38 -113.20 7.23 -1.92
C ASP A 38 -114.58 7.17 -2.63
N PHE A 39 -115.51 8.06 -2.28
CA PHE A 39 -116.87 8.13 -2.82
C PHE A 39 -117.30 9.53 -3.34
N ARG A 40 -116.37 10.46 -3.63
CA ARG A 40 -116.68 11.83 -4.11
C ARG A 40 -116.03 12.15 -5.48
N HIS A 41 -116.59 11.63 -6.55
CA HIS A 41 -116.05 11.75 -7.92
C HIS A 41 -115.71 13.20 -8.37
N GLY A 42 -116.57 14.19 -8.09
CA GLY A 42 -116.35 15.56 -8.58
C GLY A 42 -115.18 16.33 -7.94
N ALA A 43 -114.74 15.95 -6.73
CA ALA A 43 -113.56 16.56 -6.10
C ALA A 43 -112.25 16.06 -6.71
N PHE A 44 -112.27 14.84 -7.26
CA PHE A 44 -111.12 14.21 -7.89
C PHE A 44 -110.77 14.86 -9.24
N GLU A 45 -111.75 15.37 -9.99
CA GLU A 45 -111.52 15.90 -11.34
C GLU A 45 -110.67 17.17 -11.35
N VAL A 46 -110.95 18.13 -10.44
CA VAL A 46 -110.18 19.38 -10.35
C VAL A 46 -108.69 19.12 -10.07
N VAL A 47 -108.38 18.14 -9.22
CA VAL A 47 -106.99 17.79 -8.87
C VAL A 47 -106.36 16.85 -9.91
N ARG A 48 -107.16 16.05 -10.62
CA ARG A 48 -106.70 15.19 -11.72
C ARG A 48 -106.13 16.02 -12.88
N ASP A 49 -106.81 17.10 -13.26
CA ASP A 49 -106.45 17.86 -14.46
C ASP A 49 -105.14 18.67 -14.26
N ASP A 50 -104.90 19.20 -13.05
CA ASP A 50 -103.62 19.82 -12.67
C ASP A 50 -102.51 18.77 -12.54
N LEU A 51 -102.78 17.61 -11.91
CA LEU A 51 -101.79 16.52 -11.81
C LEU A 51 -101.41 15.95 -13.19
N SER A 52 -102.37 15.80 -14.10
CA SER A 52 -102.12 15.27 -15.45
C SER A 52 -101.09 16.12 -16.19
N GLN A 53 -101.24 17.45 -16.18
CA GLN A 53 -100.31 18.37 -16.84
C GLN A 53 -98.87 18.21 -16.32
N ILE A 54 -98.68 18.00 -15.01
CA ILE A 54 -97.34 17.84 -14.42
C ILE A 54 -96.80 16.42 -14.71
N VAL A 55 -97.64 15.39 -14.74
CA VAL A 55 -97.27 14.03 -15.19
C VAL A 55 -96.84 14.03 -16.66
N ASP A 56 -97.60 14.68 -17.54
CA ASP A 56 -97.31 14.76 -18.97
C ASP A 56 -95.97 15.48 -19.22
N HIS A 57 -95.73 16.60 -18.52
CA HIS A 57 -94.45 17.31 -18.59
C HIS A 57 -93.26 16.47 -18.09
N GLN A 58 -93.44 15.70 -17.01
CA GLN A 58 -92.41 14.77 -16.52
C GLN A 58 -92.11 13.68 -17.56
N LEU A 59 -93.13 13.08 -18.17
CA LEU A 59 -92.99 12.07 -19.22
C LEU A 59 -92.30 12.63 -20.49
N GLU A 60 -92.54 13.88 -20.85
CA GLU A 60 -91.82 14.55 -21.95
C GLU A 60 -90.33 14.71 -21.67
N LEU A 61 -89.96 15.12 -20.45
CA LEU A 61 -88.56 15.26 -20.06
C LEU A 61 -87.83 13.91 -19.97
N GLU A 62 -88.51 12.86 -19.52
CA GLU A 62 -87.96 11.49 -19.52
C GLU A 62 -87.70 11.00 -20.95
N LYS A 63 -88.66 11.18 -21.87
CA LYS A 63 -88.48 10.88 -23.30
C LYS A 63 -87.32 11.67 -23.91
N LYS A 64 -87.21 12.97 -23.57
CA LYS A 64 -86.13 13.85 -24.05
C LYS A 64 -84.76 13.40 -23.53
N TYR A 65 -84.63 13.09 -22.24
CA TYR A 65 -83.39 12.57 -21.66
C TYR A 65 -82.99 11.23 -22.28
N HIS A 66 -83.94 10.31 -22.45
CA HIS A 66 -83.68 9.01 -23.10
C HIS A 66 -83.20 9.18 -24.55
N SER A 67 -83.81 10.08 -25.32
CA SER A 67 -83.40 10.41 -26.69
C SER A 67 -81.97 10.96 -26.77
N VAL A 68 -81.60 11.90 -25.88
CA VAL A 68 -80.24 12.45 -25.85
C VAL A 68 -79.21 11.43 -25.36
N LEU A 69 -79.59 10.52 -24.46
CA LEU A 69 -78.75 9.41 -24.01
C LEU A 69 -78.49 8.39 -25.13
N LEU A 70 -79.51 8.02 -25.91
CA LEU A 70 -79.35 7.17 -27.10
C LEU A 70 -78.42 7.83 -28.13
N LYS A 71 -78.61 9.12 -28.41
CA LYS A 71 -77.74 9.92 -29.28
C LYS A 71 -76.27 9.91 -28.80
N LYS A 72 -76.01 9.92 -27.49
CA LYS A 72 -74.65 9.77 -26.93
C LYS A 72 -74.05 8.41 -27.26
N LEU A 73 -74.80 7.32 -27.09
CA LEU A 73 -74.34 5.95 -27.38
C LEU A 73 -74.04 5.77 -28.88
N GLU A 74 -74.92 6.25 -29.76
CA GLU A 74 -74.71 6.22 -31.21
C GLU A 74 -73.47 7.02 -31.63
N MET A 75 -73.29 8.24 -31.09
CA MET A 75 -72.15 9.09 -31.46
C MET A 75 -70.81 8.55 -30.95
N ILE A 76 -70.76 7.86 -29.80
CA ILE A 76 -69.55 7.14 -29.36
C ILE A 76 -69.16 6.04 -30.35
N GLY A 77 -70.14 5.35 -30.97
CA GLY A 77 -69.88 4.35 -32.01
C GLY A 77 -69.48 4.94 -33.37
N GLN A 78 -70.00 6.12 -33.72
CA GLN A 78 -69.87 6.70 -35.06
C GLN A 78 -68.76 7.74 -35.23
N THR A 79 -68.37 8.48 -34.18
CA THR A 79 -67.40 9.56 -34.31
C THR A 79 -66.36 9.60 -33.19
N LYS A 80 -65.10 9.82 -33.58
CA LYS A 80 -63.98 10.08 -32.67
C LYS A 80 -63.69 11.59 -32.50
N ASN A 81 -64.56 12.46 -33.01
CA ASN A 81 -64.39 13.91 -32.87
C ASN A 81 -64.68 14.32 -31.40
N PRO A 82 -63.68 14.88 -30.67
CA PRO A 82 -63.84 15.16 -29.24
C PRO A 82 -64.86 16.27 -28.98
N ASP A 83 -64.90 17.32 -29.80
CA ASP A 83 -65.81 18.46 -29.61
C ASP A 83 -67.28 18.04 -29.72
N LYS A 84 -67.58 17.15 -30.67
CA LYS A 84 -68.93 16.58 -30.86
C LYS A 84 -69.36 15.66 -29.73
N LEU A 85 -68.43 14.89 -29.15
CA LEU A 85 -68.70 14.05 -27.98
C LEU A 85 -68.92 14.91 -26.72
N LEU A 86 -68.10 15.93 -26.51
CA LEU A 86 -68.24 16.90 -25.41
C LEU A 86 -69.55 17.69 -25.49
N ALA A 87 -69.99 18.08 -26.70
CA ALA A 87 -71.26 18.76 -26.90
C ALA A 87 -72.45 17.87 -26.49
N VAL A 88 -72.49 16.61 -26.91
CA VAL A 88 -73.57 15.69 -26.51
C VAL A 88 -73.49 15.31 -25.03
N GLU A 89 -72.29 15.21 -24.45
CA GLU A 89 -72.14 15.02 -23.02
C GLU A 89 -72.72 16.20 -22.22
N LYS A 90 -72.51 17.44 -22.68
CA LYS A 90 -73.14 18.64 -22.13
C LYS A 90 -74.67 18.61 -22.28
N ASP A 91 -75.20 18.17 -23.42
CA ASP A 91 -76.65 18.02 -23.62
C ASP A 91 -77.27 16.98 -22.67
N VAL A 92 -76.60 15.83 -22.44
CA VAL A 92 -77.02 14.82 -21.46
C VAL A 92 -77.02 15.40 -20.04
N LEU A 93 -75.97 16.14 -19.67
CA LEU A 93 -75.88 16.77 -18.34
C LEU A 93 -76.96 17.84 -18.14
N SER A 94 -77.24 18.66 -19.17
CA SER A 94 -78.30 19.67 -19.11
C SER A 94 -79.69 19.04 -18.98
N THR A 95 -80.03 18.09 -19.87
CA THR A 95 -81.35 17.43 -19.84
C THR A 95 -81.56 16.56 -18.60
N GLY A 96 -80.49 15.95 -18.07
CA GLY A 96 -80.54 15.26 -16.77
C GLY A 96 -80.73 16.22 -15.60
N GLY A 97 -80.19 17.45 -15.68
CA GLY A 97 -80.45 18.52 -14.73
C GLY A 97 -81.90 19.00 -14.76
N ASP A 98 -82.43 19.28 -15.96
CA ASP A 98 -83.83 19.68 -16.18
C ASP A 98 -84.80 18.62 -15.64
N LEU A 99 -84.57 17.35 -16.00
CA LEU A 99 -85.37 16.22 -15.53
C LEU A 99 -85.35 16.09 -14.00
N LYS A 100 -84.17 16.17 -13.37
CA LYS A 100 -84.03 16.11 -11.90
C LYS A 100 -84.77 17.25 -11.20
N ASN A 101 -84.72 18.46 -11.78
CA ASN A 101 -85.46 19.61 -11.25
C ASN A 101 -86.97 19.40 -11.39
N SER A 102 -87.43 18.88 -12.53
CA SER A 102 -88.85 18.55 -12.76
C SER A 102 -89.37 17.48 -11.80
N THR A 103 -88.64 16.38 -11.60
CA THR A 103 -89.01 15.34 -10.62
C THR A 103 -89.16 15.92 -9.20
N HIS A 104 -88.30 16.86 -8.82
CA HIS A 104 -88.40 17.54 -7.53
C HIS A 104 -89.62 18.47 -7.43
N VAL A 105 -89.95 19.20 -8.51
CA VAL A 105 -91.17 20.03 -8.59
C VAL A 105 -92.41 19.15 -8.56
N PHE A 106 -92.46 18.08 -9.36
CA PHE A 106 -93.55 17.10 -9.40
C PHE A 106 -93.84 16.51 -8.00
N GLY A 107 -92.80 15.98 -7.33
CA GLY A 107 -92.96 15.42 -5.98
C GLY A 107 -93.47 16.47 -4.98
N ARG A 108 -92.96 17.70 -5.05
CA ARG A 108 -93.42 18.80 -4.19
C ARG A 108 -94.88 19.17 -4.47
N SER A 109 -95.27 19.36 -5.73
CA SER A 109 -96.66 19.68 -6.10
C SER A 109 -97.63 18.58 -5.68
N LEU A 110 -97.22 17.31 -5.83
CA LEU A 110 -98.01 16.17 -5.39
C LEU A 110 -98.22 16.18 -3.86
N HIS A 111 -97.18 16.44 -3.06
CA HIS A 111 -97.32 16.58 -1.60
C HIS A 111 -98.10 17.85 -1.17
N GLN A 112 -98.01 18.94 -1.93
CA GLN A 112 -98.70 20.21 -1.64
C GLN A 112 -100.17 20.22 -2.09
N SER A 113 -100.66 19.19 -2.80
CA SER A 113 -102.07 19.12 -3.21
C SER A 113 -103.01 19.08 -1.99
N PRO A 114 -104.05 19.92 -1.94
CA PRO A 114 -104.96 20.01 -0.79
C PRO A 114 -105.82 18.74 -0.59
N LEU A 115 -105.86 17.84 -1.59
CA LEU A 115 -106.62 16.58 -1.54
C LEU A 115 -105.73 15.33 -1.39
N THR A 116 -104.47 15.45 -0.95
CA THR A 116 -103.69 14.26 -0.58
C THR A 116 -104.27 13.58 0.66
N SER A 117 -104.15 12.25 0.73
CA SER A 117 -104.54 11.46 1.89
C SER A 117 -103.96 12.03 3.20
N ASP A 118 -102.66 12.38 3.22
CA ASP A 118 -102.02 12.96 4.39
C ASP A 118 -102.61 14.32 4.80
N ASN A 119 -102.89 15.21 3.85
CA ASN A 119 -103.50 16.52 4.15
C ASN A 119 -104.94 16.38 4.63
N LEU A 120 -105.70 15.41 4.12
CA LEU A 120 -107.07 15.11 4.58
C LEU A 120 -107.08 14.47 5.97
N ILE A 121 -106.19 13.50 6.22
CA ILE A 121 -105.98 12.89 7.55
C ILE A 121 -105.57 13.96 8.56
N LYS A 122 -104.65 14.87 8.20
CA LYS A 122 -104.25 15.99 9.05
C LYS A 122 -105.43 16.93 9.32
N THR A 123 -106.14 17.37 8.28
CA THR A 123 -107.30 18.28 8.41
C THR A 123 -108.36 17.67 9.33
N GLN A 124 -108.65 16.37 9.19
CA GLN A 124 -109.61 15.68 10.05
C GLN A 124 -109.12 15.54 11.50
N LYS A 125 -107.82 15.33 11.73
CA LYS A 125 -107.23 15.34 13.09
C LYS A 125 -107.34 16.72 13.73
N ASP A 126 -106.92 17.76 13.03
CA ASP A 126 -106.96 19.15 13.51
C ASP A 126 -108.41 19.57 13.83
N ARG A 127 -109.36 19.26 12.93
CA ARG A 127 -110.81 19.49 13.15
C ARG A 127 -111.34 18.76 14.39
N SER A 128 -110.98 17.48 14.56
CA SER A 128 -111.43 16.67 15.71
C SER A 128 -110.82 17.15 17.02
N TYR A 129 -109.58 17.64 16.99
CA TYR A 129 -108.93 18.26 18.14
C TYR A 129 -109.64 19.57 18.53
N VAL A 130 -109.94 20.45 17.57
CA VAL A 130 -110.67 21.70 17.85
C VAL A 130 -112.09 21.41 18.35
N GLU A 131 -112.84 20.49 17.74
CA GLU A 131 -114.16 20.04 18.23
C GLU A 131 -114.09 19.61 19.70
N HIS A 132 -113.11 18.76 20.05
CA HIS A 132 -112.93 18.27 21.42
C HIS A 132 -112.56 19.38 22.43
N ILE A 133 -111.64 20.29 22.06
CA ILE A 133 -111.26 21.41 22.92
C ILE A 133 -112.42 22.38 23.12
N LEU A 134 -113.17 22.73 22.06
CA LEU A 134 -114.32 23.64 22.18
C LEU A 134 -115.46 23.00 22.99
N SER A 135 -115.77 21.72 22.77
CA SER A 135 -116.77 20.98 23.56
C SER A 135 -116.39 20.87 25.05
N SER A 136 -115.11 20.63 25.35
CA SER A 136 -114.62 20.60 26.73
C SER A 136 -114.63 21.99 27.38
N THR A 137 -114.34 23.04 26.60
CA THR A 137 -114.40 24.45 27.07
C THR A 137 -115.83 24.91 27.31
N MET A 138 -116.77 24.55 26.43
CA MET A 138 -118.22 24.76 26.63
C MET A 138 -118.69 24.08 27.92
N THR A 139 -118.22 22.85 28.19
CA THR A 139 -118.52 22.13 29.43
C THR A 139 -117.97 22.86 30.67
N ASP A 140 -116.71 23.34 30.62
CA ASP A 140 -116.07 24.11 31.70
C ASP A 140 -116.80 25.45 31.97
N LEU A 141 -117.24 26.14 30.92
CA LEU A 141 -118.01 27.39 31.02
C LEU A 141 -119.36 27.17 31.69
N VAL A 142 -120.10 26.13 31.29
CA VAL A 142 -121.44 25.83 31.84
C VAL A 142 -121.37 25.33 33.28
N GLN A 143 -120.35 24.55 33.65
CA GLN A 143 -120.25 23.94 34.98
C GLN A 143 -119.54 24.83 36.00
N ASN A 144 -118.46 25.51 35.61
CA ASN A 144 -117.53 26.19 36.52
C ASN A 144 -117.43 27.70 36.25
N CYS A 145 -118.03 28.21 35.17
CA CYS A 145 -117.81 29.58 34.65
C CYS A 145 -116.33 29.88 34.33
N THR A 146 -115.53 28.87 33.99
CA THR A 146 -114.11 28.99 33.63
C THR A 146 -113.84 28.53 32.20
N PHE A 147 -112.64 28.82 31.68
CA PHE A 147 -112.15 28.38 30.37
C PHE A 147 -110.73 27.78 30.47
N LEU A 148 -110.43 27.13 31.60
CA LEU A 148 -109.08 26.62 31.91
C LEU A 148 -108.62 25.60 30.87
N THR A 149 -109.53 24.74 30.40
CA THR A 149 -109.23 23.75 29.35
C THR A 149 -108.68 24.37 28.07
N LEU A 150 -109.24 25.51 27.64
CA LEU A 150 -108.74 26.24 26.47
C LEU A 150 -107.36 26.88 26.74
N LEU A 151 -107.17 27.44 27.93
CA LEU A 151 -105.91 28.06 28.33
C LEU A 151 -104.75 27.05 28.39
N GLU A 152 -105.01 25.88 28.96
CA GLU A 152 -104.05 24.77 29.00
C GLU A 152 -103.73 24.25 27.60
N ALA A 153 -104.74 23.99 26.76
CA ALA A 153 -104.56 23.52 25.38
C ALA A 153 -103.74 24.50 24.53
N VAL A 154 -104.05 25.80 24.59
CA VAL A 154 -103.30 26.85 23.89
C VAL A 154 -101.86 26.96 24.41
N THR A 155 -101.63 26.75 25.70
CA THR A 155 -100.29 26.76 26.30
C THR A 155 -99.48 25.53 25.90
N ALA A 156 -100.12 24.36 25.84
CA ALA A 156 -99.52 23.13 25.35
C ALA A 156 -99.11 23.24 23.87
N GLU A 157 -99.98 23.76 23.00
CA GLU A 157 -99.67 23.96 21.58
C GLU A 157 -98.57 25.01 21.36
N LYS A 158 -98.56 26.12 22.11
CA LYS A 158 -97.44 27.08 22.08
C LYS A 158 -96.10 26.43 22.42
N LYS A 159 -96.08 25.56 23.45
CA LYS A 159 -94.88 24.81 23.84
C LYS A 159 -94.49 23.76 22.80
N HIS A 160 -95.46 23.05 22.22
CA HIS A 160 -95.24 22.06 21.17
C HIS A 160 -94.66 22.71 19.91
N LYS A 161 -95.24 23.83 19.45
CA LYS A 161 -94.71 24.63 18.34
C LYS A 161 -93.28 25.09 18.56
N ALA A 162 -92.96 25.65 19.73
CA ALA A 162 -91.59 26.08 20.06
C ALA A 162 -90.59 24.90 20.08
N SER A 163 -91.00 23.72 20.55
CA SER A 163 -90.19 22.49 20.50
C SER A 163 -89.94 22.01 19.06
N LEU A 164 -90.95 22.11 18.19
CA LEU A 164 -90.84 21.78 16.77
C LEU A 164 -89.88 22.75 16.05
N GLU A 165 -90.03 24.06 16.25
CA GLU A 165 -89.15 25.09 15.69
C GLU A 165 -87.69 24.89 16.14
N SER A 166 -87.46 24.64 17.43
CA SER A 166 -86.13 24.29 17.97
C SER A 166 -85.54 23.01 17.36
N THR A 167 -86.39 22.04 17.03
CA THR A 167 -85.95 20.78 16.39
C THR A 167 -85.62 20.99 14.92
N ILE A 168 -86.41 21.76 14.18
CA ILE A 168 -86.13 22.17 12.79
C ILE A 168 -84.81 22.94 12.71
N GLN A 169 -84.58 23.90 13.62
CA GLN A 169 -83.34 24.69 13.63
C GLN A 169 -82.10 23.80 13.87
N ARG A 170 -82.16 22.90 14.86
CA ARG A 170 -81.07 21.94 15.12
C ARG A 170 -80.81 21.00 13.94
N GLU A 171 -81.86 20.60 13.23
CA GLU A 171 -81.74 19.76 12.03
C GLU A 171 -81.04 20.51 10.90
N GLN A 172 -81.44 21.74 10.61
CA GLN A 172 -80.82 22.59 9.58
C GLN A 172 -79.35 22.90 9.88
N ASP A 173 -79.01 23.23 11.12
CA ASP A 173 -77.62 23.50 11.51
C ASP A 173 -76.78 22.22 11.54
N GLY A 174 -77.40 21.08 11.88
CA GLY A 174 -76.81 19.75 11.71
C GLY A 174 -76.49 19.44 10.24
N ARG A 175 -77.41 19.73 9.31
CA ARG A 175 -77.17 19.55 7.86
C ARG A 175 -76.01 20.41 7.35
N LYS A 176 -75.94 21.69 7.74
CA LYS A 176 -74.83 22.58 7.38
C LYS A 176 -73.49 22.03 7.87
N ARG A 177 -73.42 21.65 9.16
CA ARG A 177 -72.22 21.08 9.76
C ARG A 177 -71.78 19.77 9.10
N ILE A 178 -72.73 18.92 8.68
CA ILE A 178 -72.43 17.70 7.92
C ILE A 178 -71.83 18.05 6.54
N GLN A 179 -72.36 19.05 5.84
CA GLN A 179 -71.81 19.50 4.55
C GLN A 179 -70.40 20.09 4.69
N GLU A 180 -70.17 20.90 5.73
CA GLU A 180 -68.85 21.46 6.07
C GLU A 180 -67.84 20.34 6.35
N LEU A 181 -68.17 19.40 7.25
CA LEU A 181 -67.30 18.26 7.57
C LEU A 181 -67.05 17.33 6.37
N GLN A 182 -68.03 17.15 5.49
CA GLN A 182 -67.86 16.37 4.25
C GLN A 182 -66.85 17.05 3.31
N LYS A 183 -66.89 18.38 3.22
CA LYS A 183 -65.93 19.16 2.43
C LYS A 183 -64.53 19.10 3.03
N GLU A 184 -64.38 19.37 4.33
CA GLU A 184 -63.09 19.28 5.04
C GLU A 184 -62.46 17.89 4.88
N LEU A 185 -63.26 16.82 4.99
CA LEU A 185 -62.80 15.44 4.80
C LEU A 185 -62.37 15.15 3.36
N GLN A 186 -63.00 15.79 2.36
CA GLN A 186 -62.57 15.70 0.96
C GLN A 186 -61.28 16.47 0.70
N ASP A 187 -61.13 17.68 1.25
CA ASP A 187 -59.93 18.50 1.13
C ASP A 187 -58.72 17.80 1.79
N VAL A 188 -58.88 17.30 3.03
CA VAL A 188 -57.84 16.52 3.74
C VAL A 188 -57.42 15.25 2.99
N LYS A 189 -58.36 14.54 2.34
CA LYS A 189 -58.02 13.38 1.49
C LYS A 189 -57.16 13.78 0.30
N LYS A 190 -57.52 14.86 -0.38
CA LYS A 190 -56.78 15.37 -1.54
C LYS A 190 -55.37 15.82 -1.16
N ASP A 191 -55.23 16.54 -0.05
CA ASP A 191 -53.93 16.97 0.47
C ASP A 191 -53.05 15.76 0.86
N HIS A 192 -53.64 14.74 1.49
CA HIS A 192 -52.95 13.49 1.80
C HIS A 192 -52.50 12.73 0.54
N GLU A 193 -53.33 12.65 -0.50
CA GLU A 193 -52.97 12.05 -1.79
C GLU A 193 -51.81 12.80 -2.46
N MET A 194 -51.83 14.13 -2.43
CA MET A 194 -50.72 14.97 -2.92
C MET A 194 -49.43 14.74 -2.13
N GLU A 195 -49.48 14.71 -0.79
CA GLU A 195 -48.32 14.40 0.04
C GLU A 195 -47.75 13.01 -0.24
N VAL A 196 -48.60 11.99 -0.36
CA VAL A 196 -48.20 10.62 -0.67
C VAL A 196 -47.52 10.57 -2.04
N GLN A 197 -48.01 11.33 -3.02
CA GLN A 197 -47.40 11.40 -4.36
C GLN A 197 -46.03 12.10 -4.32
N GLN A 198 -45.91 13.26 -3.67
CA GLN A 198 -44.63 13.96 -3.48
C GLN A 198 -43.59 13.09 -2.75
N ARG A 199 -44.01 12.36 -1.71
CA ARG A 199 -43.14 11.42 -0.97
C ARG A 199 -42.69 10.24 -1.86
N LYS A 200 -43.56 9.71 -2.73
CA LYS A 200 -43.19 8.66 -3.70
C LYS A 200 -42.18 9.16 -4.73
N GLU A 201 -42.34 10.37 -5.25
CA GLU A 201 -41.42 11.00 -6.20
C GLU A 201 -40.04 11.23 -5.56
N MET A 202 -40.00 11.76 -4.33
CA MET A 202 -38.77 11.89 -3.54
C MET A 202 -38.08 10.53 -3.32
N ILE A 203 -38.84 9.48 -2.98
CA ILE A 203 -38.30 8.11 -2.83
C ILE A 203 -37.74 7.58 -4.16
N SER A 204 -38.36 7.90 -5.30
CA SER A 204 -37.81 7.53 -6.62
C SER A 204 -36.49 8.24 -6.87
N HIS A 205 -36.45 9.57 -6.72
CA HIS A 205 -35.25 10.36 -6.94
C HIS A 205 -34.07 9.91 -6.06
N LEU A 206 -34.31 9.63 -4.78
CA LEU A 206 -33.29 9.12 -3.86
C LEU A 206 -32.82 7.70 -4.21
N LYS A 207 -33.69 6.84 -4.77
CA LYS A 207 -33.28 5.52 -5.29
C LYS A 207 -32.39 5.66 -6.52
N ASP A 208 -32.73 6.56 -7.44
CA ASP A 208 -31.95 6.80 -8.65
C ASP A 208 -30.56 7.35 -8.32
N GLN A 209 -30.48 8.36 -7.44
CA GLN A 209 -29.20 8.87 -6.90
C GLN A 209 -28.37 7.77 -6.22
N LEU A 210 -29.00 6.92 -5.40
CA LEU A 210 -28.32 5.81 -4.72
C LEU A 210 -27.78 4.78 -5.72
N GLN A 211 -28.51 4.51 -6.80
CA GLN A 211 -28.10 3.58 -7.85
C GLN A 211 -26.96 4.16 -8.70
N GLU A 212 -27.02 5.45 -9.05
CA GLU A 212 -25.95 6.17 -9.74
C GLU A 212 -24.66 6.16 -8.89
N MET A 213 -24.74 6.56 -7.62
CA MET A 213 -23.60 6.55 -6.70
C MET A 213 -23.01 5.15 -6.54
N LYS A 214 -23.84 4.11 -6.40
CA LYS A 214 -23.37 2.71 -6.36
C LYS A 214 -22.65 2.30 -7.64
N ALA A 215 -23.16 2.68 -8.82
CA ALA A 215 -22.54 2.37 -10.10
C ALA A 215 -21.19 3.09 -10.25
N LYS A 216 -21.15 4.39 -9.95
CA LYS A 216 -19.95 5.23 -9.97
C LYS A 216 -18.88 4.69 -9.03
N THR A 217 -19.19 4.49 -7.75
CA THR A 217 -18.25 3.96 -6.76
C THR A 217 -17.79 2.53 -7.10
N ASN A 218 -18.61 1.69 -7.75
CA ASN A 218 -18.17 0.37 -8.23
C ASN A 218 -17.13 0.50 -9.36
N MET A 219 -17.35 1.42 -10.31
CA MET A 219 -16.41 1.69 -11.41
C MET A 219 -15.11 2.31 -10.88
N GLU A 220 -15.19 3.30 -10.00
CA GLU A 220 -14.03 3.93 -9.35
C GLU A 220 -13.20 2.90 -8.57
N ASN A 221 -13.83 2.01 -7.79
CA ASN A 221 -13.14 0.93 -7.10
C ASN A 221 -12.43 -0.04 -8.06
N LYS A 222 -13.04 -0.39 -9.20
CA LYS A 222 -12.40 -1.22 -10.22
C LYS A 222 -11.20 -0.52 -10.86
N TYR A 223 -11.33 0.77 -11.17
CA TYR A 223 -10.26 1.58 -11.73
C TYR A 223 -9.08 1.70 -10.76
N ILE A 224 -9.34 2.11 -9.51
CA ILE A 224 -8.32 2.26 -8.46
C ILE A 224 -7.59 0.93 -8.21
N ARG A 225 -8.32 -0.20 -8.11
CA ARG A 225 -7.71 -1.53 -8.00
C ARG A 225 -6.81 -1.81 -9.21
N LYS A 226 -7.27 -1.55 -10.43
CA LYS A 226 -6.47 -1.85 -11.62
C LYS A 226 -5.22 -0.97 -11.74
N CYS A 227 -5.28 0.29 -11.30
CA CYS A 227 -4.11 1.15 -11.16
C CYS A 227 -3.12 0.56 -10.13
N ALA A 228 -3.59 0.21 -8.93
CA ALA A 228 -2.75 -0.38 -7.89
C ALA A 228 -2.12 -1.72 -8.32
N ASP A 229 -2.87 -2.59 -9.01
CA ASP A 229 -2.36 -3.84 -9.57
C ASP A 229 -1.22 -3.56 -10.58
N VAL A 230 -1.40 -2.58 -11.47
CA VAL A 230 -0.39 -2.19 -12.47
C VAL A 230 0.84 -1.57 -11.82
N ASP A 231 0.68 -0.71 -10.82
CA ASP A 231 1.79 -0.12 -10.06
C ASP A 231 2.60 -1.19 -9.33
N VAL A 232 1.92 -2.18 -8.72
CA VAL A 232 2.57 -3.34 -8.08
C VAL A 232 3.30 -4.21 -9.10
N GLU A 233 2.67 -4.56 -10.23
CA GLU A 233 3.31 -5.32 -11.31
C GLU A 233 4.53 -4.60 -11.90
N GLN A 234 4.43 -3.27 -12.11
CA GLN A 234 5.51 -2.44 -12.64
C GLN A 234 6.68 -2.38 -11.66
N ASN A 235 6.40 -2.11 -10.38
CA ASN A 235 7.42 -2.05 -9.35
C ASN A 235 8.09 -3.43 -9.14
N GLN A 236 7.32 -4.52 -9.16
CA GLN A 236 7.85 -5.88 -9.10
C GLN A 236 8.77 -6.18 -10.28
N LYS A 237 8.40 -5.83 -11.52
CA LYS A 237 9.25 -5.96 -12.71
C LYS A 237 10.53 -5.12 -12.59
N HIS A 238 10.44 -3.88 -12.10
CA HIS A 238 11.61 -3.02 -11.87
C HIS A 238 12.57 -3.62 -10.83
N CYS A 239 12.05 -4.10 -9.70
CA CYS A 239 12.82 -4.79 -8.67
C CYS A 239 13.51 -6.05 -9.24
N LEU A 240 12.78 -6.91 -9.97
CA LEU A 240 13.34 -8.13 -10.58
C LEU A 240 14.47 -7.82 -11.58
N LEU A 241 14.32 -6.77 -12.41
CA LEU A 241 15.37 -6.36 -13.35
C LEU A 241 16.60 -5.79 -12.63
N SER A 242 16.40 -5.00 -11.57
CA SER A 242 17.48 -4.48 -10.73
C SER A 242 18.23 -5.60 -10.00
N GLU A 243 17.49 -6.54 -9.40
CA GLU A 243 18.02 -7.73 -8.73
C GLU A 243 18.81 -8.61 -9.69
N LYS A 244 18.27 -8.87 -10.90
CA LYS A 244 18.97 -9.61 -11.95
C LYS A 244 20.28 -8.93 -12.32
N LYS A 245 20.28 -7.61 -12.57
CA LYS A 245 21.51 -6.86 -12.88
C LYS A 245 22.55 -6.99 -11.76
N LYS A 246 22.13 -6.93 -10.50
CA LYS A 246 23.03 -7.12 -9.34
C LYS A 246 23.55 -8.55 -9.22
N LYS A 247 22.74 -9.56 -9.56
CA LYS A 247 23.18 -10.97 -9.65
C LYS A 247 24.20 -11.16 -10.77
N ASP A 248 23.92 -10.68 -11.98
CA ASP A 248 24.83 -10.72 -13.13
C ASP A 248 26.18 -10.04 -12.81
N ASP A 249 26.16 -8.89 -12.13
CA ASP A 249 27.39 -8.18 -11.71
C ASP A 249 28.14 -8.94 -10.59
N THR A 250 27.41 -9.57 -9.66
CA THR A 250 28.01 -10.42 -8.61
C THR A 250 28.68 -11.65 -9.22
N GLU A 251 28.07 -12.31 -10.20
CA GLU A 251 28.67 -13.43 -10.92
C GLU A 251 29.93 -13.02 -11.69
N LYS A 252 29.92 -11.87 -12.38
CA LYS A 252 31.12 -11.34 -13.06
C LYS A 252 32.26 -11.08 -12.07
N LEU A 253 31.96 -10.51 -10.90
CA LEU A 253 32.96 -10.27 -9.87
C LEU A 253 33.51 -11.57 -9.28
N ARG A 254 32.66 -12.59 -9.06
CA ARG A 254 33.12 -13.92 -8.63
C ARG A 254 34.07 -14.54 -9.65
N ARG A 255 33.72 -14.56 -10.93
CA ARG A 255 34.59 -15.09 -12.00
C ARG A 255 35.95 -14.38 -12.05
N LYS A 256 35.97 -13.05 -11.85
CA LYS A 256 37.23 -12.28 -11.76
C LYS A 256 38.06 -12.65 -10.54
N ILE A 257 37.44 -12.86 -9.37
CA ILE A 257 38.15 -13.35 -8.18
C ILE A 257 38.73 -14.74 -8.47
N ASP A 258 37.95 -15.66 -9.04
CA ASP A 258 38.42 -17.00 -9.41
C ASP A 258 39.56 -16.96 -10.46
N GLU A 259 39.58 -15.96 -11.35
CA GLU A 259 40.66 -15.72 -12.33
C GLU A 259 41.93 -15.18 -11.65
N GLU A 260 41.83 -14.15 -10.81
CA GLU A 260 42.94 -13.58 -10.04
C GLU A 260 43.54 -14.59 -9.05
N ASP A 261 42.71 -15.38 -8.34
CA ASP A 261 43.17 -16.42 -7.42
C ASP A 261 43.97 -17.51 -8.15
N ARG A 262 43.54 -17.90 -9.36
CA ARG A 262 44.30 -18.85 -10.21
C ARG A 262 45.62 -18.25 -10.68
N ALA A 263 45.61 -17.03 -11.21
CA ALA A 263 46.83 -16.33 -11.63
C ALA A 263 47.81 -16.16 -10.45
N HIS A 264 47.31 -15.81 -9.27
CA HIS A 264 48.11 -15.72 -8.05
C HIS A 264 48.71 -17.07 -7.64
N GLN A 265 47.94 -18.16 -7.67
CA GLN A 265 48.44 -19.52 -7.40
C GLN A 265 49.55 -19.94 -8.39
N GLU A 266 49.38 -19.66 -9.69
CA GLU A 266 50.40 -19.93 -10.71
C GLU A 266 51.68 -19.11 -10.48
N ILE A 267 51.56 -17.81 -10.21
CA ILE A 267 52.70 -16.92 -9.90
C ILE A 267 53.42 -17.39 -8.63
N MET A 268 52.70 -17.74 -7.57
CA MET A 268 53.28 -18.23 -6.31
C MET A 268 53.99 -19.57 -6.50
N SER A 269 53.41 -20.49 -7.29
CA SER A 269 54.05 -21.76 -7.67
C SER A 269 55.35 -21.53 -8.46
N TYR A 270 55.33 -20.64 -9.45
CA TYR A 270 56.52 -20.25 -10.20
C TYR A 270 57.60 -19.62 -9.31
N LEU A 271 57.24 -18.68 -8.44
CA LEU A 271 58.19 -18.04 -7.51
C LEU A 271 58.78 -19.05 -6.53
N HIS A 272 57.99 -20.00 -6.03
CA HIS A 272 58.46 -21.03 -5.09
C HIS A 272 59.42 -22.02 -5.77
N THR A 273 59.09 -22.49 -6.98
CA THR A 273 59.97 -23.37 -7.77
C THR A 273 61.26 -22.66 -8.18
N HIS A 274 61.18 -21.43 -8.69
CA HIS A 274 62.36 -20.64 -9.05
C HIS A 274 63.24 -20.33 -7.83
N LYS A 275 62.65 -20.04 -6.66
CA LYS A 275 63.40 -19.89 -5.41
C LYS A 275 64.12 -21.19 -5.05
N ALA A 276 63.43 -22.33 -5.04
CA ALA A 276 64.03 -23.62 -4.73
C ALA A 276 65.20 -23.97 -5.69
N ASP A 277 65.11 -23.58 -6.96
CA ASP A 277 66.20 -23.77 -7.92
C ASP A 277 67.35 -22.78 -7.76
N LEU A 278 67.12 -21.58 -7.23
CA LEU A 278 68.18 -20.68 -6.78
C LEU A 278 68.86 -21.20 -5.51
N ASP A 279 68.10 -21.68 -4.54
CA ASP A 279 68.61 -22.23 -3.28
C ASP A 279 69.50 -23.45 -3.57
N LYS A 280 69.09 -24.40 -4.42
CA LYS A 280 69.95 -25.51 -4.89
C LYS A 280 71.24 -25.04 -5.58
N LYS A 281 71.17 -23.98 -6.39
CA LYS A 281 72.37 -23.41 -7.05
C LYS A 281 73.30 -22.77 -6.03
N LEU A 282 72.76 -22.08 -5.02
CA LEU A 282 73.51 -21.50 -3.93
C LEU A 282 74.21 -22.59 -3.11
N GLU A 283 73.49 -23.64 -2.71
CA GLU A 283 74.05 -24.83 -2.04
C GLU A 283 75.20 -25.43 -2.84
N PHE A 284 74.99 -25.72 -4.13
CA PHE A 284 76.04 -26.26 -5.01
C PHE A 284 77.28 -25.36 -5.10
N TRP A 285 77.10 -24.04 -5.26
CA TRP A 285 78.23 -23.11 -5.33
C TRP A 285 78.93 -22.93 -3.99
N SER A 286 78.20 -23.01 -2.86
CA SER A 286 78.77 -22.99 -1.50
C SER A 286 79.58 -24.26 -1.21
N GLU A 287 79.04 -25.44 -1.50
CA GLU A 287 79.73 -26.72 -1.35
C GLU A 287 80.99 -26.78 -2.22
N LYS A 288 80.87 -26.34 -3.48
CA LYS A 288 82.02 -26.24 -4.38
C LYS A 288 83.06 -25.24 -3.86
N TYR A 289 82.65 -24.06 -3.41
CA TYR A 289 83.56 -23.04 -2.87
C TYR A 289 84.34 -23.58 -1.67
N GLU A 290 83.66 -24.22 -0.71
CA GLU A 290 84.32 -24.81 0.46
C GLU A 290 85.22 -25.99 0.04
N THR A 291 84.82 -26.82 -0.92
CA THR A 291 85.65 -27.91 -1.45
C THR A 291 86.92 -27.40 -2.14
N ASP A 292 86.81 -26.40 -3.02
CA ASP A 292 87.94 -25.78 -3.73
C ASP A 292 88.86 -25.03 -2.75
N LYS A 293 88.28 -24.35 -1.74
CA LYS A 293 89.01 -23.68 -0.64
C LYS A 293 89.77 -24.69 0.23
N ASP A 294 89.16 -25.80 0.61
CA ASP A 294 89.81 -26.90 1.32
C ASP A 294 90.92 -27.54 0.50
N ALA A 295 90.72 -27.74 -0.81
CA ALA A 295 91.75 -28.24 -1.71
C ALA A 295 92.94 -27.27 -1.79
N LYS A 296 92.68 -25.96 -1.90
CA LYS A 296 93.73 -24.93 -1.90
C LYS A 296 94.41 -24.77 -0.55
N GLN A 297 93.70 -24.96 0.56
CA GLN A 297 94.28 -25.00 1.90
C GLN A 297 95.20 -26.21 2.05
N LYS A 298 94.80 -27.40 1.58
CA LYS A 298 95.64 -28.61 1.54
C LYS A 298 96.88 -28.42 0.65
N GLU A 299 96.75 -27.84 -0.54
CA GLU A 299 97.90 -27.47 -1.39
C GLU A 299 98.86 -26.53 -0.64
N LEU A 300 98.32 -25.48 -0.01
CA LEU A 300 99.09 -24.47 0.71
C LEU A 300 99.81 -25.06 1.94
N ASP A 301 99.18 -25.98 2.67
CA ASP A 301 99.79 -26.65 3.81
C ASP A 301 100.82 -27.72 3.39
N THR A 302 100.62 -28.42 2.26
CA THR A 302 101.69 -29.27 1.70
C THR A 302 102.89 -28.44 1.23
N LEU A 303 102.67 -27.25 0.64
CA LEU A 303 103.72 -26.30 0.29
C LEU A 303 104.45 -25.72 1.51
N LYS A 304 103.75 -25.45 2.61
CA LYS A 304 104.40 -25.11 3.90
C LYS A 304 105.25 -26.27 4.42
N LEU A 305 104.74 -27.51 4.34
CA LEU A 305 105.46 -28.70 4.79
C LEU A 305 106.72 -28.97 3.95
N THR A 306 106.66 -28.84 2.62
CA THR A 306 107.84 -29.00 1.77
C THR A 306 108.84 -27.88 2.00
N LYS A 307 108.39 -26.62 2.10
CA LYS A 307 109.25 -25.48 2.49
C LYS A 307 109.93 -25.71 3.84
N ALA A 308 109.22 -26.25 4.83
CA ALA A 308 109.79 -26.55 6.14
C ALA A 308 110.88 -27.65 6.03
N LYS A 309 110.60 -28.75 5.32
CA LYS A 309 111.57 -29.84 5.08
C LYS A 309 112.79 -29.38 4.29
N ASP A 310 112.62 -28.51 3.30
CA ASP A 310 113.75 -27.99 2.52
C ASP A 310 114.57 -26.94 3.31
N LEU A 311 113.93 -26.21 4.22
CA LEU A 311 114.60 -25.33 5.17
C LEU A 311 115.38 -26.13 6.23
N GLU A 312 114.83 -27.25 6.70
CA GLU A 312 115.51 -28.22 7.58
C GLU A 312 116.76 -28.81 6.90
N LYS A 313 116.63 -29.35 5.67
CA LYS A 313 117.80 -29.79 4.86
C LYS A 313 118.82 -28.68 4.65
N LEU A 314 118.38 -27.43 4.44
CA LEU A 314 119.29 -26.30 4.28
C LEU A 314 120.04 -26.01 5.59
N GLN A 315 119.38 -26.13 6.75
CA GLN A 315 120.03 -26.01 8.05
C GLN A 315 121.02 -27.16 8.31
N GLU A 316 120.68 -28.40 7.94
CA GLU A 316 121.59 -29.55 7.99
C GLU A 316 122.82 -29.34 7.11
N LEU A 317 122.64 -28.96 5.83
CA LEU A 317 123.76 -28.62 4.94
C LEU A 317 124.58 -27.46 5.52
N THR A 318 123.95 -26.45 6.13
CA THR A 318 124.66 -25.32 6.74
C THR A 318 125.49 -25.75 7.96
N LYS A 319 125.02 -26.71 8.76
CA LYS A 319 125.83 -27.32 9.84
C LYS A 319 127.00 -28.11 9.26
N LEU A 320 126.74 -28.96 8.27
CA LEU A 320 127.75 -29.77 7.59
C LEU A 320 128.85 -28.90 6.94
N TYR A 321 128.47 -27.77 6.31
CA TYR A 321 129.43 -26.80 5.78
C TYR A 321 130.29 -26.16 6.87
N LYS A 322 129.72 -25.82 8.04
CA LYS A 322 130.49 -25.30 9.18
C LYS A 322 131.43 -26.35 9.76
N GLU A 323 131.01 -27.61 9.84
CA GLU A 323 131.84 -28.74 10.27
C GLU A 323 133.03 -28.95 9.31
N TYR A 324 132.79 -28.94 7.99
CA TYR A 324 133.86 -28.97 7.00
C TYR A 324 134.76 -27.72 7.04
N GLU A 325 134.20 -26.54 7.29
CA GLU A 325 134.98 -25.30 7.43
C GLU A 325 135.91 -25.34 8.64
N ILE A 326 135.45 -25.88 9.78
CA ILE A 326 136.31 -26.15 10.95
C ILE A 326 137.46 -27.08 10.58
N VAL A 327 137.18 -28.22 9.95
CA VAL A 327 138.22 -29.19 9.53
C VAL A 327 139.23 -28.58 8.55
N VAL A 328 138.78 -27.74 7.60
CA VAL A 328 139.66 -27.04 6.65
C VAL A 328 140.50 -25.95 7.36
N VAL A 329 139.94 -25.26 8.35
CA VAL A 329 140.68 -24.28 9.16
C VAL A 329 141.72 -24.96 10.05
N GLU A 330 141.39 -26.12 10.65
CA GLU A 330 142.32 -26.94 11.42
C GLU A 330 143.48 -27.43 10.56
N GLU A 331 143.23 -28.03 9.38
CA GLU A 331 144.29 -28.48 8.46
C GLU A 331 145.18 -27.30 7.98
N ARG A 332 144.61 -26.10 7.86
CA ARG A 332 145.32 -24.87 7.51
C ARG A 332 146.22 -24.37 8.65
N ILE A 333 145.76 -24.46 9.90
CA ILE A 333 146.55 -24.10 11.10
C ILE A 333 147.69 -25.10 11.31
N GLU A 334 147.45 -26.40 11.10
CA GLU A 334 148.48 -27.45 11.20
C GLU A 334 149.61 -27.24 10.18
N LYS A 335 149.25 -26.96 8.91
CA LYS A 335 150.22 -26.65 7.84
C LYS A 335 151.03 -25.38 8.11
N GLU A 336 150.45 -24.38 8.76
CA GLU A 336 151.15 -23.12 9.07
C GLU A 336 152.10 -23.26 10.26
N LYS A 337 151.72 -24.03 11.29
CA LYS A 337 152.62 -24.40 12.41
C LYS A 337 153.85 -25.19 11.93
N ALA A 338 153.68 -26.06 10.93
CA ALA A 338 154.79 -26.84 10.37
C ALA A 338 155.87 -25.96 9.70
N ARG A 339 155.47 -24.93 8.92
CA ARG A 339 156.43 -24.01 8.28
C ARG A 339 157.27 -23.22 9.29
N ARG A 340 156.64 -22.74 10.36
CA ARG A 340 157.34 -21.90 11.38
C ARG A 340 158.47 -22.65 12.09
N LYS A 341 158.33 -23.97 12.31
CA LYS A 341 159.44 -24.79 12.84
C LYS A 341 160.63 -24.85 11.89
N THR A 342 160.38 -25.12 10.60
CA THR A 342 161.47 -25.23 9.60
C THR A 342 162.24 -23.92 9.39
N ASP A 343 161.58 -22.77 9.54
CA ASP A 343 162.24 -21.46 9.41
C ASP A 343 163.09 -21.09 10.64
N GLN A 344 162.74 -21.57 11.85
CA GLN A 344 163.56 -21.37 13.05
C GLN A 344 164.86 -22.19 12.98
N GLU A 345 164.76 -23.49 12.68
CA GLU A 345 165.90 -24.40 12.53
C GLU A 345 166.90 -23.90 11.47
N ALA A 346 166.40 -23.34 10.36
CA ALA A 346 167.23 -22.77 9.30
C ALA A 346 168.00 -21.49 9.72
N ASN A 347 167.48 -20.71 10.67
CA ASN A 347 168.15 -19.52 11.19
C ASN A 347 169.22 -19.85 12.23
N GLU A 348 168.99 -20.87 13.06
CA GLU A 348 169.97 -21.36 14.05
C GLU A 348 171.22 -21.96 13.38
N LEU A 349 171.04 -22.66 12.26
CA LEU A 349 172.17 -23.14 11.44
C LEU A 349 173.00 -21.98 10.85
N LYS A 350 172.34 -20.88 10.46
CA LYS A 350 172.99 -19.67 9.91
C LYS A 350 173.83 -18.91 10.94
N SER A 351 173.39 -18.83 12.20
CA SER A 351 174.17 -18.18 13.27
C SER A 351 175.37 -19.03 13.69
N ALA A 352 175.24 -20.36 13.76
CA ALA A 352 176.35 -21.26 14.04
C ALA A 352 177.49 -21.14 13.00
N ILE A 353 177.16 -21.05 11.71
CA ILE A 353 178.14 -20.89 10.61
C ILE A 353 178.88 -19.55 10.69
N LYS A 354 178.20 -18.46 11.07
CA LYS A 354 178.83 -17.14 11.25
C LYS A 354 179.84 -17.13 12.41
N LEU A 355 179.53 -17.77 13.53
CA LEU A 355 180.45 -17.89 14.68
C LEU A 355 181.73 -18.65 14.27
N GLN A 356 181.58 -19.76 13.54
CA GLN A 356 182.70 -20.55 13.04
C GLN A 356 183.60 -19.82 12.02
N ALA A 357 183.05 -18.86 11.26
CA ALA A 357 183.81 -18.04 10.32
C ALA A 357 184.59 -16.92 11.03
N TRP A 358 184.00 -16.32 12.07
CA TRP A 358 184.62 -15.23 12.84
C TRP A 358 185.88 -15.71 13.59
N TRP A 359 185.79 -16.83 14.33
CA TRP A 359 186.93 -17.37 15.09
C TRP A 359 188.11 -17.76 14.18
N ARG A 360 187.84 -18.37 13.01
CA ARG A 360 188.86 -18.70 12.00
C ARG A 360 189.55 -17.45 11.43
N GLY A 361 188.88 -16.30 11.38
CA GLY A 361 189.46 -15.03 10.95
C GLY A 361 190.37 -14.35 11.99
N VAL A 362 190.15 -14.60 13.28
CA VAL A 362 190.98 -14.05 14.37
C VAL A 362 192.33 -14.78 14.43
N MET A 363 192.33 -16.11 14.28
CA MET A 363 193.53 -16.95 14.18
C MET A 363 194.55 -16.42 13.14
N VAL A 364 194.07 -15.95 11.99
CA VAL A 364 194.92 -15.54 10.84
C VAL A 364 195.56 -14.15 11.02
N ARG A 365 195.00 -13.27 11.86
CA ARG A 365 195.43 -11.86 11.97
C ARG A 365 196.34 -11.54 13.15
N LYS A 366 196.61 -12.49 14.05
CA LYS A 366 197.43 -12.28 15.27
C LYS A 366 198.75 -13.09 15.34
N GLY A 367 199.16 -13.74 14.25
CA GLY A 367 200.52 -14.30 14.13
C GLY A 367 200.78 -15.64 14.84
N PHE A 368 199.76 -16.36 15.31
CA PHE A 368 199.92 -17.69 15.89
C PHE A 368 199.86 -18.81 14.84
N GLY A 369 201.03 -19.34 14.47
CA GLY A 369 201.16 -20.67 13.86
C GLY A 369 201.13 -20.75 12.32
N PRO A 370 201.63 -21.86 11.74
CA PRO A 370 202.49 -21.75 10.57
C PRO A 370 201.87 -22.10 9.21
N PHE A 371 202.61 -21.72 8.16
CA PHE A 371 202.41 -22.14 6.77
C PHE A 371 202.35 -23.67 6.60
N GLY A 372 201.39 -24.16 5.80
CA GLY A 372 201.16 -25.61 5.61
C GLY A 372 200.46 -25.97 4.29
N LYS A 373 201.09 -25.61 3.17
CA LYS A 373 200.76 -25.99 1.78
C LYS A 373 200.37 -27.47 1.59
N LYS A 374 199.48 -27.70 0.59
CA LYS A 374 199.31 -28.95 -0.23
C LYS A 374 198.64 -30.13 0.54
N LYS A 375 197.95 -31.10 -0.10
CA LYS A 375 197.87 -31.52 -1.52
C LYS A 375 196.65 -32.47 -1.74
N LYS A 376 195.90 -32.30 -2.85
CA LYS A 376 195.26 -33.37 -3.70
C LYS A 376 194.23 -34.34 -3.03
N LYS A 377 193.24 -34.96 -3.70
CA LYS A 377 193.07 -35.35 -5.14
C LYS A 377 191.60 -35.80 -5.41
N LYS A 378 191.09 -35.63 -6.67
CA LYS A 378 190.05 -36.42 -7.43
C LYS A 378 188.74 -36.90 -6.71
N GLY A 379 187.51 -36.83 -7.24
CA GLY A 379 186.93 -36.56 -8.59
C GLY A 379 185.39 -36.37 -8.47
N LYS A 380 184.46 -36.90 -9.30
CA LYS A 380 184.52 -37.67 -10.56
C LYS A 380 183.16 -37.65 -11.37
N LYS A 381 182.86 -36.56 -12.09
CA LYS A 381 182.26 -36.54 -13.47
C LYS A 381 180.82 -37.07 -13.74
N GLY A 382 180.00 -36.28 -14.45
CA GLY A 382 178.81 -36.72 -15.24
C GLY A 382 177.51 -35.93 -14.99
N LYS A 383 176.55 -35.69 -15.91
CA LYS A 383 176.44 -35.34 -17.37
C LYS A 383 175.09 -35.85 -17.93
N GLY A 384 174.20 -34.95 -18.41
CA GLY A 384 172.95 -35.26 -19.16
C GLY A 384 171.64 -35.13 -18.33
N LYS A 385 170.42 -35.02 -18.90
CA LYS A 385 169.98 -34.89 -20.32
C LYS A 385 168.49 -34.44 -20.42
N LYS A 386 168.22 -33.28 -21.03
CA LYS A 386 167.24 -32.94 -22.11
C LYS A 386 165.87 -33.68 -22.27
N GLY A 387 164.77 -32.90 -22.36
CA GLY A 387 163.43 -33.25 -22.94
C GLY A 387 162.26 -32.60 -22.15
N LYS A 388 161.26 -31.83 -22.65
CA LYS A 388 160.63 -31.49 -23.96
C LYS A 388 159.35 -32.29 -24.34
N GLY A 389 158.17 -31.64 -24.28
CA GLY A 389 156.88 -32.04 -24.89
C GLY A 389 155.69 -31.72 -23.96
N LYS A 390 154.67 -30.89 -24.29
CA LYS A 390 153.62 -30.86 -25.35
C LYS A 390 152.36 -31.72 -25.08
N GLY A 391 151.29 -31.05 -24.58
CA GLY A 391 149.96 -30.93 -25.21
C GLY A 391 148.95 -32.11 -25.24
N GLY A 392 147.65 -31.77 -25.30
CA GLY A 392 146.50 -32.67 -25.51
C GLY A 392 145.46 -32.58 -24.39
N LYS A 393 144.26 -31.96 -24.44
CA LYS A 393 143.20 -31.75 -25.45
C LYS A 393 142.09 -32.83 -25.42
N GLY A 394 140.92 -32.47 -24.86
CA GLY A 394 139.61 -33.11 -25.12
C GLY A 394 139.10 -34.11 -24.04
N LYS A 395 137.82 -34.51 -24.03
CA LYS A 395 136.70 -34.14 -24.93
C LYS A 395 135.34 -34.68 -24.41
N LYS A 396 134.24 -33.90 -24.51
CA LYS A 396 132.79 -34.31 -24.49
C LYS A 396 132.31 -35.06 -23.21
N GLY A 397 131.07 -34.99 -22.75
CA GLY A 397 129.74 -34.64 -23.32
C GLY A 397 128.76 -35.72 -22.81
N LYS A 398 127.49 -35.46 -22.42
CA LYS A 398 126.28 -35.30 -23.27
C LYS A 398 125.09 -35.17 -22.28
N LYS A 399 124.28 -34.12 -22.24
CA LYS A 399 123.05 -33.82 -23.04
C LYS A 399 121.85 -34.80 -22.87
N GLY A 400 120.77 -34.30 -22.25
CA GLY A 400 119.37 -34.74 -22.33
C GLY A 400 118.52 -33.87 -21.39
N LYS A 401 117.69 -32.89 -21.84
CA LYS A 401 116.35 -32.96 -22.49
C LYS A 401 115.32 -33.79 -21.69
N LYS A 402 114.01 -33.47 -21.65
CA LYS A 402 113.20 -32.23 -21.82
C LYS A 402 111.73 -32.68 -21.68
N LYS A 403 110.82 -31.88 -21.08
CA LYS A 403 109.34 -32.00 -21.16
C LYS A 403 108.70 -33.36 -20.74
N LYS A 404 107.77 -33.29 -19.79
CA LYS A 404 106.38 -33.00 -20.19
C LYS A 404 105.84 -31.89 -19.30
#